data_AF-A0A1V9EJC0-F1
#
_entry.id   AF-A0A1V9EJC0-F1
#
_cell.length_a   1.000
_cell.length_b   1.000
_cell.length_c   1.000
_cell.angle_alpha   90.00
_cell.angle_beta   90.00
_cell.angle_gamma   90.00
#
_symmetry.space_group_name_H-M   'P 1'
#
loop_
_entity.id
_entity.type
_entity.pdbx_description
1 polymer ?
#
loop_
_entity_poly.entity_id
_entity_poly.type
_entity_poly.pdbx_seq_one_letter_code
_entity_poly.pdbx_strand_id
1 'polypeptide(L)'
;MKLLLPSLLFLCSFTQTQDRIVFKTRSGDKIIVSNDIIHYSGNPVSKTIEAIVYNSKYNRLIEQNSRILLFLEIDGRPNYNTIKAFDLKKLKATELAEVVYNDKTQGIGSAPFTDMDGDGKMEFGGFDLTEWYDSKDSIYYNPSQYYEISDGKVKFDSSLTRKMDIKVNGVYLSKPLDKDRNCCVVIKKPKTKSIR
;
A
#
# COMPACT_ATOMS: atom_id res chain seq x y z
N MET A 1 11.90 32.41 63.41
CA MET A 1 11.01 31.47 62.71
C MET A 1 11.24 31.59 61.21
N LYS A 2 11.92 30.61 60.59
CA LYS A 2 12.00 30.49 59.13
C LYS A 2 11.17 29.28 58.73
N LEU A 3 10.02 29.52 58.08
CA LEU A 3 9.23 28.48 57.43
C LEU A 3 9.96 28.08 56.13
N LEU A 4 10.29 26.80 56.00
CA LEU A 4 10.67 26.17 54.74
C LEU A 4 9.38 25.63 54.08
N LEU A 5 9.02 26.19 52.92
CA LEU A 5 8.02 25.57 52.03
C LEU A 5 8.73 24.55 51.13
N PRO A 6 8.23 23.31 50.99
CA PRO A 6 8.73 22.38 49.99
C PRO A 6 8.08 22.68 48.65
N SER A 7 8.91 22.97 47.65
CA SER A 7 8.49 23.10 46.25
C SER A 7 8.11 21.73 45.70
N LEU A 8 6.81 21.51 45.49
CA LEU A 8 6.28 20.31 44.86
C LEU A 8 6.56 20.38 43.34
N LEU A 9 7.56 19.63 42.86
CA LEU A 9 7.82 19.47 41.43
C LEU A 9 6.80 18.47 40.86
N PHE A 10 5.80 19.00 40.16
CA PHE A 10 4.82 18.23 39.40
C PHE A 10 5.48 17.76 38.09
N LEU A 11 5.95 16.51 38.06
CA LEU A 11 6.40 15.86 36.83
C LEU A 11 5.15 15.41 36.05
N CYS A 12 4.70 16.24 35.11
CA CYS A 12 3.75 15.80 34.08
C CYS A 12 4.48 14.82 33.15
N SER A 13 4.30 13.52 33.37
CA SER A 13 4.65 12.50 32.38
C SER A 13 3.72 12.65 31.19
N PHE A 14 4.23 13.14 30.05
CA PHE A 14 3.55 13.02 28.77
C PHE A 14 3.50 11.54 28.38
N THR A 15 2.37 10.88 28.57
CA THR A 15 2.11 9.58 27.97
C THR A 15 2.01 9.77 26.45
N GLN A 16 3.06 9.41 25.74
CA GLN A 16 3.01 9.32 24.28
C GLN A 16 2.01 8.22 23.94
N THR A 17 0.82 8.61 23.47
CA THR A 17 -0.21 7.66 23.03
C THR A 17 0.40 6.87 21.88
N GLN A 18 0.58 5.57 22.07
CA GLN A 18 1.13 4.71 21.05
C GLN A 18 0.16 4.64 19.87
N ASP A 19 0.65 4.90 18.66
CA ASP A 19 -0.18 4.86 17.46
C ASP A 19 -0.79 3.47 17.30
N ARG A 20 -2.10 3.44 17.05
CA ARG A 20 -2.86 2.21 16.89
C ARG A 20 -4.02 2.37 15.92
N ILE A 21 -4.30 1.30 15.18
CA ILE A 21 -5.46 1.18 14.30
C ILE A 21 -6.41 0.17 14.93
N VAL A 22 -7.71 0.49 14.95
CA VAL A 22 -8.74 -0.39 15.50
C VAL A 22 -9.85 -0.57 14.48
N PHE A 23 -10.06 -1.81 14.05
CA PHE A 23 -11.20 -2.21 13.23
C PHE A 23 -12.11 -3.16 14.02
N LYS A 24 -13.38 -3.18 13.65
CA LYS A 24 -14.37 -4.13 14.15
C LYS A 24 -14.94 -4.91 12.97
N THR A 25 -14.93 -6.23 13.07
CA THR A 25 -15.52 -7.09 12.03
C THR A 25 -17.05 -7.08 12.13
N ARG A 26 -17.73 -7.60 11.10
CA ARG A 26 -19.19 -7.83 11.12
C ARG A 26 -19.60 -8.83 12.22
N SER A 27 -18.74 -9.80 12.55
CA SER A 27 -18.94 -10.72 13.68
C SER A 27 -18.72 -10.07 15.06
N GLY A 28 -18.21 -8.84 15.11
CA GLY A 28 -17.93 -8.12 16.35
C GLY A 28 -16.54 -8.34 16.93
N ASP A 29 -15.70 -9.14 16.27
CA ASP A 29 -14.29 -9.31 16.62
C ASP A 29 -13.52 -7.99 16.44
N LYS A 30 -12.47 -7.79 17.24
CA LYS A 30 -11.61 -6.61 17.16
C LYS A 30 -10.32 -6.96 16.45
N ILE A 31 -9.99 -6.21 15.41
CA ILE A 31 -8.66 -6.25 14.77
C ILE A 31 -7.92 -5.00 15.18
N ILE A 32 -6.79 -5.15 15.87
CA ILE A 32 -5.97 -4.04 16.34
C ILE A 32 -4.61 -4.14 15.71
N VAL A 33 -4.12 -3.04 15.13
CA VAL A 33 -2.72 -2.93 14.72
C VAL A 33 -2.05 -1.96 15.69
N SER A 34 -1.05 -2.44 16.40
CA SER A 34 -0.29 -1.66 17.37
C SER A 34 1.08 -2.28 17.53
N ASN A 35 2.10 -1.46 17.74
CA ASN A 35 3.48 -1.93 17.92
C ASN A 35 3.91 -2.82 16.76
N ASP A 36 3.43 -2.45 15.58
CA ASP A 36 3.72 -3.07 14.30
C ASP A 36 3.24 -4.53 14.20
N ILE A 37 2.31 -4.95 15.06
CA ILE A 37 1.75 -6.29 15.10
C ILE A 37 0.24 -6.23 14.88
N ILE A 38 -0.28 -7.17 14.10
CA ILE A 38 -1.72 -7.40 13.95
C ILE A 38 -2.18 -8.30 15.10
N HIS A 39 -3.18 -7.83 15.84
CA HIS A 39 -3.87 -8.56 16.89
C HIS A 39 -5.30 -8.89 16.45
N TYR A 40 -5.68 -10.17 16.57
CA TYR A 40 -7.04 -10.64 16.37
C TYR A 40 -7.68 -10.95 17.73
N SER A 41 -8.67 -10.16 18.12
CA SER A 41 -9.37 -10.26 19.41
C SER A 41 -8.40 -10.38 20.60
N GLY A 42 -7.32 -9.59 20.57
CA GLY A 42 -6.28 -9.53 21.59
C GLY A 42 -5.05 -10.41 21.34
N ASN A 43 -5.16 -11.45 20.50
CA ASN A 43 -4.05 -12.37 20.24
C ASN A 43 -3.19 -11.85 19.08
N PRO A 44 -1.85 -11.79 19.21
CA PRO A 44 -0.99 -11.47 18.08
C PRO A 44 -1.08 -12.57 17.02
N VAL A 45 -1.30 -12.19 15.75
CA VAL A 45 -1.46 -13.12 14.63
C VAL A 45 -0.47 -12.86 13.49
N SER A 46 0.35 -11.82 13.57
CA SER A 46 1.42 -11.52 12.61
C SER A 46 2.78 -11.45 13.29
N LYS A 47 3.83 -11.47 12.46
CA LYS A 47 5.13 -10.90 12.84
C LYS A 47 5.05 -9.37 12.83
N THR A 48 6.10 -8.71 13.30
CA THR A 48 6.30 -7.27 13.13
C THR A 48 6.22 -6.88 11.64
N ILE A 49 5.50 -5.80 11.35
CA ILE A 49 5.32 -5.21 10.03
C ILE A 49 5.95 -3.83 10.10
N GLU A 50 7.10 -3.68 9.47
CA GLU A 50 7.86 -2.43 9.55
C GLU A 50 7.13 -1.28 8.83
N ALA A 51 7.36 -0.07 9.31
CA ALA A 51 7.03 1.18 8.61
C ALA A 51 5.53 1.41 8.32
N ILE A 52 4.63 0.91 9.17
CA ILE A 52 3.19 1.16 9.03
C ILE A 52 2.87 2.65 9.18
N VAL A 53 2.13 3.19 8.21
CA VAL A 53 1.57 4.55 8.27
C VAL A 53 0.25 4.51 9.02
N TYR A 54 0.28 4.59 10.36
CA TYR A 54 -0.89 4.37 11.23
C TYR A 54 -2.10 5.28 10.94
N ASN A 55 -1.83 6.53 10.56
CA ASN A 55 -2.86 7.53 10.27
C ASN A 55 -3.34 7.52 8.80
N SER A 56 -2.92 6.53 8.01
CA SER A 56 -3.32 6.42 6.61
C SER A 56 -4.83 6.22 6.47
N LYS A 57 -5.43 6.98 5.55
CA LYS A 57 -6.82 6.80 5.09
C LYS A 57 -7.03 5.51 4.28
N TYR A 58 -5.95 4.87 3.83
CA TYR A 58 -5.97 3.63 3.07
C TYR A 58 -5.89 2.38 3.94
N ASN A 59 -5.58 2.54 5.23
CA ASN A 59 -5.72 1.46 6.21
C ASN A 59 -7.19 1.04 6.30
N ARG A 60 -7.51 -0.20 5.93
CA ARG A 60 -8.90 -0.66 5.96
C ARG A 60 -9.06 -2.15 6.11
N LEU A 61 -10.22 -2.52 6.62
CA LEU A 61 -10.70 -3.89 6.71
C LEU A 61 -11.84 -4.09 5.70
N ILE A 62 -11.76 -5.14 4.88
CA ILE A 62 -12.78 -5.53 3.92
C ILE A 62 -13.24 -6.95 4.23
N GLU A 63 -14.55 -7.14 4.34
CA GLU A 63 -15.18 -8.44 4.58
C GLU A 63 -16.04 -8.85 3.39
N GLN A 64 -15.68 -9.98 2.78
CA GLN A 64 -16.41 -10.60 1.66
C GLN A 64 -16.37 -12.11 1.81
N ASN A 65 -17.49 -12.80 1.59
CA ASN A 65 -17.60 -14.26 1.63
C ASN A 65 -16.95 -14.89 2.88
N SER A 66 -17.21 -14.31 4.05
CA SER A 66 -16.67 -14.74 5.35
C SER A 66 -15.13 -14.68 5.48
N ARG A 67 -14.46 -14.01 4.54
CA ARG A 67 -13.02 -13.71 4.62
C ARG A 67 -12.83 -12.27 5.06
N ILE A 68 -11.79 -12.07 5.85
CA ILE A 68 -11.40 -10.76 6.37
C ILE A 68 -10.06 -10.40 5.71
N LEU A 69 -10.07 -9.35 4.92
CA LEU A 69 -8.88 -8.78 4.30
C LEU A 69 -8.50 -7.50 5.05
N LEU A 70 -7.25 -7.40 5.49
CA LEU A 70 -6.70 -6.19 6.08
C LEU A 70 -5.69 -5.59 5.11
N PHE A 71 -5.80 -4.29 4.88
CA PHE A 71 -4.89 -3.53 4.06
C PHE A 71 -4.23 -2.44 4.90
N LEU A 72 -2.91 -2.36 4.83
CA LEU A 72 -2.10 -1.38 5.55
C LEU A 72 -1.23 -0.61 4.56
N GLU A 73 -1.14 0.70 4.74
CA GLU A 73 -0.16 1.51 4.03
C GLU A 73 1.20 1.39 4.73
N ILE A 74 2.23 1.13 3.93
CA ILE A 74 3.63 1.01 4.37
C ILE A 74 4.42 2.17 3.76
N ASP A 75 5.19 2.85 4.59
CA ASP A 75 6.10 3.91 4.17
C ASP A 75 7.24 3.33 3.33
N GLY A 76 7.29 3.75 2.06
CA GLY A 76 8.21 3.20 1.06
C GLY A 76 9.49 3.99 0.88
N ARG A 77 9.74 5.06 1.67
CA ARG A 77 10.84 6.01 1.43
C ARG A 77 12.19 5.31 1.19
N PRO A 78 12.96 5.75 0.17
CA PRO A 78 12.74 6.94 -0.66
C PRO A 78 11.71 6.77 -1.79
N ASN A 79 11.19 5.56 -1.98
CA ASN A 79 10.20 5.25 -3.01
C ASN A 79 8.77 5.59 -2.56
N TYR A 80 7.79 5.31 -3.42
CA TYR A 80 6.39 5.46 -3.07
C TYR A 80 5.91 4.43 -2.06
N ASN A 81 4.92 4.83 -1.26
CA ASN A 81 4.28 3.97 -0.27
C ASN A 81 3.57 2.80 -0.97
N THR A 82 3.51 1.68 -0.26
CA THR A 82 2.84 0.47 -0.73
C THR A 82 1.57 0.20 0.06
N ILE A 83 0.65 -0.56 -0.55
CA ILE A 83 -0.45 -1.22 0.14
C ILE A 83 -0.07 -2.67 0.35
N LYS A 84 -0.01 -3.07 1.61
CA LYS A 84 0.22 -4.44 2.04
C LYS A 84 -1.10 -5.10 2.44
N ALA A 85 -1.43 -6.20 1.79
CA ALA A 85 -2.69 -6.92 1.95
C ALA A 85 -2.50 -8.22 2.74
N PHE A 86 -3.40 -8.51 3.67
CA PHE A 86 -3.38 -9.70 4.52
C PHE A 86 -4.73 -10.42 4.50
N ASP A 87 -4.71 -11.75 4.43
CA ASP A 87 -5.82 -12.63 4.81
C ASP A 87 -5.76 -12.88 6.31
N LEU A 88 -6.78 -12.43 7.04
CA LEU A 88 -6.84 -12.56 8.48
C LEU A 88 -7.66 -13.79 8.90
N LYS A 89 -7.02 -14.62 9.71
CA LYS A 89 -7.64 -15.69 10.49
C LYS A 89 -7.31 -15.50 11.96
N LYS A 90 -8.12 -16.10 12.84
CA LYS A 90 -8.00 -15.97 14.31
C LYS A 90 -6.60 -16.27 14.86
N LEU A 91 -5.83 -17.11 14.18
CA LEU A 91 -4.50 -17.55 14.62
C LEU A 91 -3.35 -17.04 13.73
N LYS A 92 -3.65 -16.44 12.57
CA LYS A 92 -2.63 -16.06 11.60
C LYS A 92 -3.11 -14.98 10.65
N ALA A 93 -2.28 -13.96 10.44
CA ALA A 93 -2.33 -13.08 9.28
C ALA A 93 -1.39 -13.63 8.19
N THR A 94 -1.92 -13.82 6.99
CA THR A 94 -1.13 -14.26 5.82
C THR A 94 -1.03 -13.12 4.84
N GLU A 95 0.18 -12.65 4.57
CA GLU A 95 0.42 -11.67 3.51
C GLU A 95 0.00 -12.24 2.15
N LEU A 96 -0.72 -11.45 1.38
CA LEU A 96 -1.25 -11.80 0.05
C LEU A 96 -0.53 -11.07 -1.06
N ALA A 97 -0.24 -9.79 -0.84
CA ALA A 97 0.43 -8.91 -1.79
C ALA A 97 0.98 -7.68 -1.06
N GLU A 98 2.02 -7.10 -1.63
CA GLU A 98 2.49 -5.76 -1.31
C GLU A 98 2.76 -5.05 -2.63
N VAL A 99 2.14 -3.88 -2.84
CA VAL A 99 2.18 -3.20 -4.13
C VAL A 99 2.19 -1.69 -3.97
N VAL A 100 2.98 -1.00 -4.79
CA VAL A 100 2.94 0.47 -4.90
C VAL A 100 1.55 0.91 -5.33
N TYR A 101 1.12 2.09 -4.88
CA TYR A 101 -0.07 2.76 -5.42
C TYR A 101 0.27 4.16 -5.92
N ASN A 102 -0.50 4.70 -6.87
CA ASN A 102 -0.21 6.03 -7.43
C ASN A 102 -1.39 6.98 -7.29
N ASP A 103 -1.86 7.27 -6.08
CA ASP A 103 -2.89 8.31 -5.94
C ASP A 103 -2.32 9.72 -6.26
N LYS A 104 -3.15 10.76 -6.17
CA LYS A 104 -2.73 12.14 -6.46
C LYS A 104 -1.66 12.70 -5.51
N THR A 105 -1.38 12.04 -4.39
CA THR A 105 -0.40 12.51 -3.38
C THR A 105 1.01 12.00 -3.68
N GLN A 106 1.12 10.85 -4.33
CA GLN A 106 2.40 10.26 -4.72
C GLN A 106 2.42 9.84 -6.20
N GLY A 107 1.61 10.44 -7.08
CA GLY A 107 1.53 10.01 -8.47
C GLY A 107 0.39 10.66 -9.24
N ILE A 108 0.01 10.02 -10.35
CA ILE A 108 -0.99 10.53 -11.32
C ILE A 108 -2.13 9.54 -11.58
N GLY A 109 -2.24 8.49 -10.79
CA GLY A 109 -3.23 7.42 -10.91
C GLY A 109 -4.43 7.57 -9.98
N SER A 110 -5.22 6.50 -9.93
CA SER A 110 -6.40 6.38 -9.07
C SER A 110 -5.99 6.04 -7.64
N ALA A 111 -6.79 6.47 -6.67
CA ALA A 111 -6.62 6.06 -5.28
C ALA A 111 -6.84 4.54 -5.14
N PRO A 112 -6.12 3.85 -4.23
CA PRO A 112 -6.44 2.49 -3.84
C PRO A 112 -7.91 2.30 -3.51
N PHE A 113 -8.40 1.09 -3.79
CA PHE A 113 -9.79 0.68 -3.55
C PHE A 113 -10.82 1.49 -4.33
N THR A 114 -10.50 1.76 -5.60
CA THR A 114 -11.38 2.39 -6.57
C THR A 114 -11.62 1.40 -7.70
N ASP A 115 -12.80 1.45 -8.31
CA ASP A 115 -13.10 0.77 -9.58
C ASP A 115 -12.38 1.49 -10.73
N MET A 116 -11.19 1.01 -11.07
CA MET A 116 -10.25 1.64 -12.01
C MET A 116 -10.55 1.26 -13.46
N ASP A 117 -11.19 0.12 -13.71
CA ASP A 117 -11.51 -0.35 -15.05
C ASP A 117 -13.01 -0.37 -15.39
N GLY A 118 -13.88 -0.11 -14.40
CA GLY A 118 -15.32 0.07 -14.56
C GLY A 118 -16.11 -1.23 -14.49
N ASP A 119 -15.55 -2.29 -13.91
CA ASP A 119 -16.19 -3.60 -13.80
C ASP A 119 -16.99 -3.81 -12.50
N GLY A 120 -17.02 -2.78 -11.64
CA GLY A 120 -17.75 -2.77 -10.38
C GLY A 120 -16.98 -3.36 -9.19
N LYS A 121 -15.72 -3.75 -9.37
CA LYS A 121 -14.85 -4.21 -8.29
C LYS A 121 -13.88 -3.12 -7.88
N MET A 122 -13.14 -3.39 -6.81
CA MET A 122 -12.17 -2.44 -6.29
C MET A 122 -10.77 -2.93 -6.57
N GLU A 123 -9.94 -2.06 -7.15
CA GLU A 123 -8.55 -2.36 -7.41
C GLU A 123 -7.62 -1.52 -6.55
N PHE A 124 -6.42 -2.02 -6.37
CA PHE A 124 -5.30 -1.29 -5.80
C PHE A 124 -4.03 -1.72 -6.51
N GLY A 125 -3.10 -0.79 -6.65
CA GLY A 125 -1.90 -1.01 -7.43
C GLY A 125 -1.39 0.25 -8.08
N GLY A 126 -0.30 0.08 -8.82
CA GLY A 126 0.50 1.18 -9.31
C GLY A 126 1.84 0.69 -9.84
N PHE A 127 2.69 1.65 -10.14
CA PHE A 127 4.08 1.50 -10.54
C PHE A 127 4.92 2.44 -9.69
N ASP A 128 6.15 2.06 -9.42
CA ASP A 128 7.11 2.98 -8.82
C ASP A 128 7.69 3.91 -9.89
N LEU A 129 8.17 5.09 -9.50
CA LEU A 129 8.93 5.91 -10.45
C LEU A 129 10.32 5.28 -10.64
N THR A 130 10.65 4.96 -11.88
CA THR A 130 12.04 4.66 -12.25
C THR A 130 12.80 5.93 -12.59
N GLU A 131 14.12 5.91 -12.38
CA GLU A 131 15.02 7.06 -12.49
C GLU A 131 14.99 7.76 -13.86
N TRP A 132 15.47 9.01 -13.89
CA TRP A 132 15.64 9.78 -15.14
C TRP A 132 16.84 9.28 -15.95
N TYR A 133 16.75 9.38 -17.28
CA TYR A 133 17.75 8.89 -18.23
C TYR A 133 18.57 10.04 -18.86
N ASP A 134 19.77 9.72 -19.35
CA ASP A 134 20.69 10.66 -20.01
C ASP A 134 20.34 10.97 -21.48
N SER A 135 19.73 10.01 -22.19
CA SER A 135 19.42 10.08 -23.64
C SER A 135 18.01 10.59 -23.92
N LYS A 136 17.84 11.84 -24.37
CA LYS A 136 16.57 12.58 -24.58
C LYS A 136 15.34 11.77 -25.10
N ASP A 137 15.55 10.72 -25.90
CA ASP A 137 14.52 9.97 -26.62
C ASP A 137 14.15 8.56 -26.07
N SER A 138 14.71 8.14 -24.94
CA SER A 138 14.43 6.83 -24.33
C SER A 138 13.73 6.98 -22.98
N ILE A 139 13.05 5.96 -22.47
CA ILE A 139 12.60 5.90 -21.06
C ILE A 139 12.85 4.49 -20.51
N TYR A 140 13.00 4.36 -19.19
CA TYR A 140 12.88 3.05 -18.55
C TYR A 140 11.43 2.58 -18.60
N TYR A 141 11.23 1.30 -18.82
CA TYR A 141 9.91 0.69 -18.64
C TYR A 141 9.51 0.77 -17.16
N ASN A 142 8.36 1.35 -16.85
CA ASN A 142 7.80 1.37 -15.50
C ASN A 142 6.82 0.20 -15.35
N PRO A 143 7.22 -0.93 -14.74
CA PRO A 143 6.30 -2.05 -14.55
C PRO A 143 5.26 -1.67 -13.51
N SER A 144 3.99 -1.83 -13.86
CA SER A 144 2.90 -1.72 -12.90
C SER A 144 2.42 -3.09 -12.42
N GLN A 145 1.79 -3.10 -11.27
CA GLN A 145 1.02 -4.24 -10.76
C GLN A 145 -0.29 -3.73 -10.20
N TYR A 146 -1.39 -4.34 -10.63
CA TYR A 146 -2.72 -4.09 -10.10
C TYR A 146 -3.36 -5.37 -9.61
N TYR A 147 -4.12 -5.23 -8.53
CA TYR A 147 -4.86 -6.32 -7.91
C TYR A 147 -6.31 -5.93 -7.73
N GLU A 148 -7.20 -6.87 -8.01
CA GLU A 148 -8.63 -6.80 -7.84
C GLU A 148 -9.04 -7.47 -6.52
N ILE A 149 -9.97 -6.86 -5.79
CA ILE A 149 -10.61 -7.45 -4.61
C ILE A 149 -11.95 -8.05 -5.02
N SER A 150 -12.00 -9.38 -5.10
CA SER A 150 -13.19 -10.12 -5.55
C SER A 150 -13.39 -11.36 -4.69
N ASP A 151 -14.63 -11.57 -4.25
CA ASP A 151 -15.05 -12.78 -3.53
C ASP A 151 -14.21 -13.10 -2.28
N GLY A 152 -13.73 -12.06 -1.58
CA GLY A 152 -12.85 -12.21 -0.41
C GLY A 152 -11.43 -12.62 -0.77
N LYS A 153 -11.01 -12.45 -2.03
CA LYS A 153 -9.65 -12.73 -2.51
C LYS A 153 -9.03 -11.46 -3.08
N VAL A 154 -7.71 -11.40 -2.98
CA VAL A 154 -6.86 -10.47 -3.73
C VAL A 154 -6.33 -11.24 -4.94
N LYS A 155 -6.62 -10.77 -6.15
CA LYS A 155 -6.22 -11.43 -7.40
C LYS A 155 -5.43 -10.46 -8.25
N PHE A 156 -4.35 -10.92 -8.86
CA PHE A 156 -3.63 -10.11 -9.83
C PHE A 156 -4.52 -9.81 -11.04
N ASP A 157 -4.70 -8.53 -11.34
CA ASP A 157 -5.46 -8.07 -12.49
C ASP A 157 -4.52 -7.80 -13.66
N SER A 158 -4.33 -8.85 -14.46
CA SER A 158 -3.51 -8.78 -15.68
C SER A 158 -4.08 -7.85 -16.75
N SER A 159 -5.40 -7.63 -16.79
CA SER A 159 -6.06 -6.81 -17.80
C SER A 159 -5.79 -5.34 -17.52
N LEU A 160 -6.08 -4.90 -16.30
CA LEU A 160 -5.80 -3.54 -15.85
C LEU A 160 -4.29 -3.26 -15.88
N THR A 161 -3.46 -4.19 -15.40
CA THR A 161 -1.99 -4.04 -15.44
C THR A 161 -1.50 -3.79 -16.88
N ARG A 162 -1.94 -4.59 -17.85
CA ARG A 162 -1.57 -4.39 -19.26
C ARG A 162 -2.05 -3.03 -19.79
N LYS A 163 -3.28 -2.64 -19.45
CA LYS A 163 -3.87 -1.36 -19.86
C LYS A 163 -3.06 -0.18 -19.30
N MET A 164 -2.66 -0.25 -18.04
CA MET A 164 -1.89 0.80 -17.37
C MET A 164 -0.46 0.87 -17.85
N ASP A 165 0.19 -0.26 -18.09
CA ASP A 165 1.52 -0.31 -18.70
C ASP A 165 1.51 0.32 -20.11
N ILE A 166 0.52 0.00 -20.95
CA ILE A 166 0.38 0.65 -22.27
C ILE A 166 0.13 2.15 -22.11
N LYS A 167 -0.66 2.56 -21.12
CA LYS A 167 -0.95 3.98 -20.88
C LYS A 167 0.29 4.77 -20.47
N VAL A 168 1.13 4.20 -19.59
CA VAL A 168 2.32 4.88 -19.04
C VAL A 168 3.52 4.75 -19.98
N ASN A 169 3.79 3.53 -20.45
CA ASN A 169 4.99 3.20 -21.21
C ASN A 169 4.77 3.22 -22.74
N GLY A 170 3.52 3.32 -23.22
CA GLY A 170 3.15 3.17 -24.63
C GLY A 170 3.19 1.73 -25.15
N VAL A 171 3.66 0.78 -24.35
CA VAL A 171 3.79 -0.64 -24.68
C VAL A 171 3.66 -1.47 -23.40
N TYR A 172 3.24 -2.73 -23.54
CA TYR A 172 3.30 -3.72 -22.47
C TYR A 172 4.41 -4.73 -22.75
N LEU A 173 5.26 -4.99 -21.75
CA LEU A 173 6.33 -5.98 -21.79
C LEU A 173 6.10 -7.04 -20.70
N SER A 174 5.91 -8.29 -21.11
CA SER A 174 5.77 -9.41 -20.17
C SER A 174 7.06 -9.75 -19.41
N LYS A 175 8.19 -9.22 -19.85
CA LYS A 175 9.51 -9.34 -19.22
C LYS A 175 10.15 -7.95 -19.13
N PRO A 176 9.85 -7.17 -18.08
CA PRO A 176 10.30 -5.78 -17.96
C PRO A 176 11.73 -5.64 -17.44
N LEU A 177 12.34 -6.73 -16.95
CA LEU A 177 13.70 -6.74 -16.42
C LEU A 177 14.73 -6.93 -17.53
N ASP A 178 15.92 -6.36 -17.35
CA ASP A 178 17.05 -6.57 -18.25
C ASP A 178 17.67 -7.98 -18.10
N LYS A 179 18.77 -8.23 -18.82
CA LYS A 179 19.46 -9.54 -18.82
C LYS A 179 20.03 -9.92 -17.45
N ASP A 180 20.33 -8.92 -16.62
CA ASP A 180 20.88 -9.08 -15.28
C ASP A 180 19.78 -9.09 -14.21
N ARG A 181 18.51 -9.09 -14.65
CA ARG A 181 17.30 -9.01 -13.83
C ARG A 181 17.13 -7.69 -13.08
N ASN A 182 17.82 -6.64 -13.49
CA ASN A 182 17.61 -5.32 -12.94
C ASN A 182 16.40 -4.68 -13.60
N CYS A 183 15.66 -3.91 -12.82
CA CYS A 183 14.65 -3.02 -13.38
C CYS A 183 15.37 -1.82 -14.01
N CYS A 184 15.07 -1.42 -15.25
CA CYS A 184 14.19 -2.07 -16.21
C CYS A 184 14.72 -1.93 -17.63
N VAL A 185 14.16 -2.67 -18.59
CA VAL A 185 14.53 -2.54 -19.99
C VAL A 185 14.26 -1.12 -20.51
N VAL A 186 15.17 -0.61 -21.31
CA VAL A 186 15.03 0.70 -21.95
C VAL A 186 14.13 0.57 -23.18
N ILE A 187 13.10 1.42 -23.24
CA ILE A 187 12.19 1.50 -24.37
C ILE A 187 12.28 2.88 -25.02
N LYS A 188 11.89 2.97 -26.30
CA LYS A 188 11.77 4.27 -26.98
C LYS A 188 10.62 5.05 -26.35
N LYS A 189 10.82 6.35 -26.17
CA LYS A 189 9.75 7.24 -25.71
C LYS A 189 8.55 7.15 -26.67
N PRO A 190 7.31 7.00 -26.17
CA PRO A 190 6.13 6.99 -27.02
C PRO A 190 6.06 8.29 -27.82
N LYS A 191 5.80 8.19 -29.13
CA LYS A 191 5.53 9.37 -29.96
C LYS A 191 4.21 9.98 -29.50
N THR A 192 4.23 11.15 -28.88
CA THR A 192 3.02 11.93 -28.63
C THR A 192 2.37 12.23 -29.98
N LYS A 193 1.19 11.69 -30.24
CA LYS A 193 0.38 12.16 -31.37
C LYS A 193 0.03 13.61 -31.09
N SER A 194 0.61 14.52 -31.87
CA SER A 194 0.17 15.91 -31.94
C SER A 194 -1.30 15.89 -32.34
N ILE A 195 -2.20 16.16 -31.39
CA ILE A 195 -3.57 16.55 -31.72
C ILE A 195 -3.42 17.94 -32.35
N ARG A 196 -3.49 18.02 -33.67
CA ARG A 196 -3.64 19.27 -34.41
C ARG A 196 -5.12 19.57 -34.55
#